data_AF-A0A919BTX3-F1
#
_entry.id   AF-A0A919BTX3-F1
#
_cell.length_a   1.000
_cell.length_b   1.000
_cell.length_c   1.000
_cell.angle_alpha   90.00
_cell.angle_beta   90.00
_cell.angle_gamma   90.00
#
_symmetry.space_group_name_H-M   'P 1'
#
loop_
_entity.id
_entity.type
_entity.pdbx_description
1 polymer ?
#
loop_
_entity_poly.entity_id
_entity_poly.type
_entity_poly.pdbx_seq_one_letter_code
_entity_poly.pdbx_strand_id
1 'polypeptide(L)'
;MVDGIVFGTCTAAGLVVTGLCTRRAVGNPRVSTWAIALAFGVCTLGVLCAVPSVANALQNITGLDNAGKLVAHICAVLWCAFLQIAMVDLAYRPEYLKAAMFQRGFAASAELAVLVPLFLATNRPDVEFTTEYVDDPKVAAYLLIYLFYVLVTCGELAFMCGRTARRNWGIRPWSSVGFALSCVSAALGLAYAFSKGSYIIFYTLDNPWPLKAEEVVSPTLSGLAVLFLFSGLTIPMIGALRERLRQKKALAGE
;
A
#
# COMPACT_ATOMS: atom_id res chain seq x y z
N MET A 1 19.66 5.59 13.59
CA MET A 1 19.08 6.80 14.22
C MET A 1 18.19 7.57 13.24
N VAL A 2 18.62 7.78 12.00
CA VAL A 2 17.84 8.48 10.96
C VAL A 2 16.56 7.72 10.58
N ASP A 3 16.63 6.40 10.38
CA ASP A 3 15.46 5.58 9.99
C ASP A 3 14.34 5.63 11.02
N GLY A 4 14.68 5.62 12.32
CA GLY A 4 13.69 5.72 13.39
C GLY A 4 12.93 7.06 13.39
N ILE A 5 13.60 8.17 13.04
CA ILE A 5 12.97 9.48 12.94
C ILE A 5 12.07 9.54 11.69
N VAL A 6 12.53 9.02 10.56
CA VAL A 6 11.74 8.98 9.32
C VAL A 6 10.50 8.10 9.49
N PHE A 7 10.64 6.87 9.99
CA PHE A 7 9.49 5.98 10.22
C PHE A 7 8.57 6.51 11.33
N GLY A 8 9.11 7.13 12.37
CA GLY A 8 8.32 7.77 13.43
C GLY A 8 7.48 8.94 12.92
N THR A 9 8.05 9.82 12.09
CA THR A 9 7.31 10.93 11.49
C THR A 9 6.25 10.45 10.48
N CYS A 10 6.56 9.44 9.66
CA CYS A 10 5.59 8.79 8.77
C CYS A 10 4.43 8.16 9.55
N THR A 11 4.72 7.52 10.69
CA THR A 11 3.70 6.94 11.58
C THR A 11 2.78 8.03 12.13
N ALA A 12 3.33 9.13 12.64
CA ALA A 12 2.53 10.23 13.18
C ALA A 12 1.60 10.83 12.10
N ALA A 13 2.13 11.06 10.89
CA ALA A 13 1.33 11.52 9.76
C ALA A 13 0.25 10.49 9.38
N GLY A 14 0.60 9.20 9.35
CA GLY A 14 -0.32 8.09 9.08
C GLY A 14 -1.48 8.03 10.08
N LEU A 15 -1.20 8.21 11.38
CA LEU A 15 -2.23 8.25 12.43
C LEU A 15 -3.18 9.43 12.24
N VAL A 16 -2.66 10.62 11.93
CA VAL A 16 -3.49 11.80 11.65
C VAL A 16 -4.39 11.56 10.45
N VAL A 17 -3.83 11.08 9.33
CA VAL A 17 -4.60 10.81 8.11
C VAL A 17 -5.64 9.73 8.35
N THR A 18 -5.29 8.64 9.02
CA THR A 18 -6.20 7.57 9.40
C THR A 18 -7.35 8.11 10.25
N GLY A 19 -7.06 8.91 11.28
CA GLY A 19 -8.09 9.54 12.12
C GLY A 19 -9.04 10.43 11.33
N LEU A 20 -8.52 11.24 10.40
CA LEU A 20 -9.32 12.08 9.51
C LEU A 20 -10.20 11.26 8.56
N CYS A 21 -9.66 10.20 7.96
CA CYS A 21 -10.40 9.29 7.08
C CYS A 21 -11.48 8.52 7.84
N THR A 22 -11.19 8.03 9.04
CA THR A 22 -12.16 7.35 9.91
C THR A 22 -13.28 8.29 10.32
N ARG A 23 -12.95 9.52 10.74
CA ARG A 23 -13.97 10.53 11.05
C ARG A 23 -14.87 10.83 9.83
N ARG A 24 -14.29 10.90 8.63
CA ARG A 24 -15.05 11.05 7.39
C ARG A 24 -15.94 9.85 7.11
N ALA A 25 -15.46 8.62 7.33
CA ALA A 25 -16.23 7.41 7.14
C ALA A 25 -17.41 7.30 8.12
N VAL A 26 -17.23 7.72 9.39
CA VAL A 26 -18.32 7.80 10.37
C VAL A 26 -19.37 8.83 9.94
N GLY A 27 -18.95 9.99 9.43
CA GLY A 27 -19.87 11.04 8.97
C GLY A 27 -20.57 10.77 7.63
N ASN A 28 -20.06 9.84 6.83
CA ASN A 28 -20.63 9.44 5.53
C ASN A 28 -20.28 7.97 5.26
N PRO A 29 -21.04 7.00 5.79
CA PRO A 29 -20.66 5.59 5.83
C PRO A 29 -20.86 4.91 4.47
N ARG A 30 -19.94 5.16 3.54
CA ARG A 30 -19.82 4.43 2.27
C ARG A 30 -18.72 3.38 2.35
N VAL A 31 -18.82 2.36 1.50
CA VAL A 31 -17.80 1.32 1.40
C VAL A 31 -16.43 1.92 1.04
N SER A 32 -16.37 2.81 0.06
CA SER A 32 -15.13 3.52 -0.30
C SER A 32 -14.53 4.33 0.85
N THR A 33 -15.33 5.04 1.65
CA THR A 33 -14.80 5.83 2.76
C THR A 33 -14.21 4.97 3.86
N TRP A 34 -14.86 3.84 4.19
CA TRP A 34 -14.33 2.89 5.16
C TRP A 34 -13.12 2.15 4.61
N ALA A 35 -13.17 1.70 3.36
CA ALA A 35 -12.04 1.03 2.72
C ALA A 35 -10.80 1.94 2.64
N ILE A 36 -10.96 3.24 2.32
CA ILE A 36 -9.85 4.21 2.38
C ILE A 36 -9.32 4.37 3.82
N ALA A 37 -10.21 4.51 4.81
CA ALA A 37 -9.79 4.63 6.21
C ALA A 37 -9.02 3.39 6.70
N LEU A 38 -9.51 2.20 6.38
CA LEU A 38 -8.86 0.94 6.69
C LEU A 38 -7.53 0.80 5.95
N ALA A 39 -7.46 1.16 4.67
CA ALA A 39 -6.22 1.18 3.89
C ALA A 39 -5.14 2.05 4.56
N PHE A 40 -5.48 3.26 4.98
CA PHE A 40 -4.54 4.12 5.72
C PHE A 40 -4.18 3.54 7.09
N GLY A 41 -5.13 2.96 7.80
CA GLY A 41 -4.90 2.33 9.10
C GLY A 41 -3.90 1.17 9.01
N VAL A 42 -4.11 0.24 8.07
CA VAL A 42 -3.18 -0.89 7.90
C VAL A 42 -1.83 -0.45 7.34
N CYS A 43 -1.78 0.56 6.46
CA CYS A 43 -0.52 1.13 6.00
C CYS A 43 0.27 1.76 7.15
N THR A 44 -0.41 2.52 8.02
CA THR A 44 0.18 3.13 9.22
C THR A 44 0.72 2.04 10.16
N LEU A 45 -0.02 0.95 10.35
CA LEU A 45 0.45 -0.19 11.14
C LEU A 45 1.71 -0.83 10.53
N GLY A 46 1.72 -1.08 9.21
CA GLY A 46 2.88 -1.62 8.52
C GLY A 46 4.12 -0.74 8.65
N VAL A 47 3.98 0.57 8.49
CA VAL A 47 5.07 1.55 8.68
C VAL A 47 5.54 1.59 10.14
N LEU A 48 4.62 1.53 11.10
CA LEU A 48 4.96 1.47 12.53
C LEU A 48 5.78 0.21 12.85
N CYS A 49 5.40 -0.93 12.29
CA CYS A 49 6.13 -2.20 12.46
C CYS A 49 7.51 -2.21 11.80
N ALA A 50 7.78 -1.30 10.86
CA ALA A 50 9.11 -1.11 10.27
C ALA A 50 10.05 -0.25 11.16
N VAL A 51 9.54 0.41 12.20
CA VAL A 51 10.39 1.13 13.17
C VAL A 51 11.23 0.10 13.95
N PRO A 52 12.58 0.21 13.98
CA PRO A 52 13.43 -0.81 14.59
C PRO A 52 13.08 -1.14 16.05
N SER A 53 12.72 -0.15 16.87
CA SER A 53 12.30 -0.38 18.26
C SER A 53 10.99 -1.16 18.37
N VAL A 54 10.07 -0.97 17.44
CA VAL A 54 8.79 -1.68 17.39
C VAL A 54 8.99 -3.09 16.84
N ALA A 55 9.81 -3.25 15.80
CA ALA A 55 10.18 -4.55 15.26
C ALA A 55 10.84 -5.44 16.33
N ASN A 56 11.79 -4.89 17.10
CA ASN A 56 12.44 -5.58 18.20
C ASN A 56 11.45 -5.93 19.32
N ALA A 57 10.54 -5.01 19.67
CA ALA A 57 9.50 -5.29 20.65
C ALA A 57 8.56 -6.41 20.18
N LEU A 58 8.15 -6.41 18.90
CA LEU A 58 7.33 -7.46 18.32
C LEU A 58 8.04 -8.81 18.34
N GLN A 59 9.32 -8.85 17.99
CA GLN A 59 10.14 -10.07 18.07
C GLN A 59 10.23 -10.58 19.51
N ASN A 60 10.48 -9.70 20.48
CA ASN A 60 10.54 -10.08 21.90
C ASN A 60 9.21 -10.61 22.45
N ILE A 61 8.07 -10.07 21.99
CA ILE A 61 6.74 -10.48 22.45
C ILE A 61 6.30 -11.79 21.77
N THR A 62 6.53 -11.90 20.47
CA THR A 62 6.05 -13.05 19.67
C THR A 62 7.01 -14.23 19.71
N GLY A 63 8.28 -14.00 20.04
CA GLY A 63 9.37 -14.98 19.89
C GLY A 63 9.69 -15.30 18.42
N LEU A 64 9.12 -14.56 17.47
CA LEU A 64 9.32 -14.77 16.04
C LEU A 64 10.34 -13.77 15.50
N ASP A 65 11.44 -14.29 14.97
CA ASP A 65 12.38 -13.48 14.19
C ASP A 65 11.66 -12.86 12.99
N ASN A 66 12.10 -11.69 12.54
CA ASN A 66 11.50 -10.97 11.40
C ASN A 66 9.99 -10.65 11.54
N ALA A 67 9.39 -10.71 12.74
CA ALA A 67 7.96 -10.48 12.94
C ALA A 67 7.46 -9.16 12.34
N GLY A 68 8.23 -8.08 12.49
CA GLY A 68 7.89 -6.77 11.90
C GLY A 68 7.73 -6.82 10.37
N LYS A 69 8.51 -7.68 9.70
CA LYS A 69 8.49 -7.85 8.25
C LYS A 69 7.29 -8.63 7.76
N LEU A 70 6.94 -9.70 8.47
CA LEU A 70 5.69 -10.43 8.21
C LEU A 70 4.49 -9.50 8.38
N VAL A 71 4.44 -8.72 9.46
CA VAL A 71 3.35 -7.77 9.70
C VAL A 71 3.31 -6.72 8.58
N ALA A 72 4.44 -6.21 8.14
CA ALA A 72 4.51 -5.25 7.03
C ALA A 72 3.94 -5.84 5.72
N HIS A 73 4.28 -7.09 5.37
CA HIS A 73 3.72 -7.75 4.19
C HIS A 73 2.22 -8.04 4.32
N ILE A 74 1.74 -8.48 5.49
CA ILE A 74 0.31 -8.65 5.76
C ILE A 74 -0.42 -7.31 5.58
N CYS A 75 0.14 -6.23 6.15
CA CYS A 75 -0.41 -4.89 6.02
C CYS A 75 -0.45 -4.43 4.55
N ALA A 76 0.60 -4.70 3.77
CA ALA A 76 0.64 -4.37 2.34
C ALA A 76 -0.43 -5.13 1.54
N VAL A 77 -0.63 -6.43 1.80
CA VAL A 77 -1.69 -7.22 1.15
C VAL A 77 -3.07 -6.66 1.47
N LEU A 78 -3.36 -6.40 2.75
CA LEU A 78 -4.63 -5.81 3.18
C LEU A 78 -4.83 -4.39 2.61
N TRP A 79 -3.76 -3.60 2.57
CA TRP A 79 -3.77 -2.27 1.98
C TRP A 79 -4.18 -2.29 0.51
N CYS A 80 -3.56 -3.15 -0.30
CA CYS A 80 -3.94 -3.35 -1.70
C CYS A 80 -5.41 -3.76 -1.82
N ALA A 81 -5.87 -4.74 -1.03
CA ALA A 81 -7.25 -5.21 -1.07
C ALA A 81 -8.25 -4.08 -0.76
N PHE A 82 -8.01 -3.30 0.29
CA PHE A 82 -8.88 -2.18 0.66
C PHE A 82 -8.88 -1.07 -0.40
N LEU A 83 -7.73 -0.73 -0.98
CA LEU A 83 -7.68 0.26 -2.05
C LEU A 83 -8.42 -0.20 -3.30
N GLN A 84 -8.28 -1.46 -3.68
CA GLN A 84 -9.02 -2.00 -4.82
C GLN A 84 -10.53 -2.01 -4.56
N ILE A 85 -10.98 -2.38 -3.35
CA ILE A 85 -12.40 -2.29 -2.95
C ILE A 85 -12.89 -0.85 -3.03
N ALA A 86 -12.12 0.11 -2.50
CA ALA A 86 -12.46 1.52 -2.57
C ALA A 86 -12.60 1.99 -4.02
N MET A 87 -11.68 1.60 -4.89
CA MET A 87 -11.71 1.95 -6.31
C MET A 87 -12.90 1.32 -7.04
N VAL A 88 -13.33 0.12 -6.67
CA VAL A 88 -14.54 -0.46 -7.25
C VAL A 88 -15.78 0.34 -6.89
N ASP A 89 -15.98 0.67 -5.62
CA ASP A 89 -17.11 1.51 -5.17
C ASP A 89 -17.10 2.90 -5.83
N LEU A 90 -15.91 3.46 -6.10
CA LEU A 90 -15.77 4.76 -6.74
C LEU A 90 -15.94 4.73 -8.27
N ALA A 91 -15.54 3.64 -8.94
CA ALA A 91 -15.40 3.61 -10.39
C ALA A 91 -16.46 2.75 -11.12
N TYR A 92 -17.24 1.94 -10.39
CA TYR A 92 -18.23 1.02 -10.95
C TYR A 92 -19.60 1.16 -10.27
N ARG A 93 -20.60 0.48 -10.84
CA ARG A 93 -21.96 0.44 -10.30
C ARG A 93 -22.02 -0.43 -9.03
N PRO A 94 -22.92 -0.14 -8.08
CA PRO A 94 -23.02 -0.85 -6.79
C PRO A 94 -23.32 -2.35 -6.96
N GLU A 95 -23.95 -2.76 -8.06
CA GLU A 95 -24.22 -4.17 -8.39
C GLU A 95 -22.94 -5.03 -8.42
N TYR A 96 -21.81 -4.45 -8.84
CA TYR A 96 -20.53 -5.15 -8.91
C TYR A 96 -19.79 -5.17 -7.57
N LEU A 97 -20.19 -4.35 -6.60
CA LEU A 97 -19.42 -4.11 -5.38
C LEU A 97 -19.32 -5.38 -4.51
N LYS A 98 -20.43 -6.10 -4.32
CA LYS A 98 -20.45 -7.31 -3.48
C LYS A 98 -19.54 -8.40 -4.07
N ALA A 99 -19.65 -8.65 -5.37
CA ALA A 99 -18.80 -9.63 -6.06
C ALA A 99 -17.33 -9.22 -6.00
N ALA A 100 -17.04 -7.93 -6.22
CA ALA A 100 -15.69 -7.38 -6.13
C ALA A 100 -15.07 -7.49 -4.74
N MET A 101 -15.85 -7.23 -3.68
CA MET A 101 -15.41 -7.40 -2.29
C MET A 101 -15.08 -8.86 -1.99
N PHE A 102 -15.93 -9.79 -2.43
CA PHE A 102 -15.68 -11.22 -2.25
C PHE A 102 -14.43 -11.68 -3.01
N GLN A 103 -14.29 -11.32 -4.29
CA GLN A 103 -13.13 -11.68 -5.12
C GLN A 103 -11.81 -11.15 -4.53
N ARG A 104 -11.78 -9.88 -4.13
CA ARG A 104 -10.57 -9.23 -3.57
C ARG A 104 -10.25 -9.73 -2.17
N GLY A 105 -11.28 -9.94 -1.34
CA GLY A 105 -11.14 -10.55 -0.03
C GLY A 105 -10.64 -11.98 -0.12
N PHE A 106 -11.17 -12.77 -1.06
CA PHE A 106 -10.70 -14.14 -1.33
C PHE A 106 -9.25 -14.14 -1.81
N ALA A 107 -8.90 -13.29 -2.80
CA ALA A 107 -7.53 -13.20 -3.29
C ALA A 107 -6.53 -12.81 -2.18
N ALA A 108 -6.87 -11.81 -1.36
CA ALA A 108 -6.04 -11.42 -0.21
C ALA A 108 -5.94 -12.56 0.83
N SER A 109 -7.04 -13.25 1.11
CA SER A 109 -7.04 -14.37 2.07
C SER A 109 -6.22 -15.55 1.57
N ALA A 110 -6.33 -15.89 0.28
CA ALA A 110 -5.54 -16.94 -0.36
C ALA A 110 -4.05 -16.59 -0.35
N GLU A 111 -3.70 -15.35 -0.69
CA GLU A 111 -2.32 -14.84 -0.59
C GLU A 111 -1.77 -15.00 0.82
N LEU A 112 -2.50 -14.52 1.84
CA LEU A 112 -2.07 -14.64 3.24
C LEU A 112 -1.98 -16.11 3.71
N ALA A 113 -2.90 -16.97 3.26
CA ALA A 113 -2.89 -18.39 3.59
C ALA A 113 -1.69 -19.14 2.99
N VAL A 114 -1.06 -18.61 1.94
CA VAL A 114 0.19 -19.13 1.39
C VAL A 114 1.40 -18.46 2.04
N LEU A 115 1.36 -17.13 2.16
CA LEU A 115 2.47 -16.30 2.61
C LEU A 115 2.83 -16.55 4.07
N VAL A 116 1.84 -16.69 4.97
CA VAL A 116 2.08 -16.90 6.40
C VAL A 116 2.72 -18.26 6.69
N PRO A 117 2.21 -19.41 6.22
CA PRO A 117 2.87 -20.69 6.45
C PRO A 117 4.26 -20.76 5.84
N LEU A 118 4.45 -20.19 4.64
CA LEU A 118 5.75 -20.17 3.98
C LEU A 118 6.76 -19.34 4.78
N PHE A 119 6.34 -18.20 5.33
CA PHE A 119 7.16 -17.42 6.26
C PHE A 119 7.55 -18.26 7.46
N LEU A 120 6.58 -18.87 8.16
CA LEU A 120 6.84 -19.66 9.37
C LEU A 120 7.76 -20.86 9.10
N ALA A 121 7.67 -21.48 7.93
CA ALA A 121 8.52 -22.60 7.52
C ALA A 121 9.94 -22.20 7.07
N THR A 122 10.19 -20.90 6.88
CA THR A 122 11.45 -20.35 6.36
C THR A 122 12.17 -19.47 7.39
N ASN A 123 11.42 -18.89 8.32
CA ASN A 123 11.92 -17.94 9.30
C ASN A 123 12.98 -18.57 10.20
N ARG A 124 14.15 -17.95 10.23
CA ARG A 124 15.30 -18.34 11.05
C ARG A 124 15.99 -17.07 11.58
N PRO A 125 16.68 -17.14 12.74
CA PRO A 125 17.31 -15.96 13.35
C PRO A 125 18.37 -15.28 12.46
N ASP A 126 19.00 -16.05 11.58
CA ASP A 126 20.10 -15.67 10.70
C ASP A 126 19.65 -15.32 9.26
N VAL A 127 18.35 -15.43 8.95
CA VAL A 127 17.82 -15.22 7.60
C VAL A 127 16.79 -14.10 7.62
N GLU A 128 17.09 -13.01 6.92
CA GLU A 128 16.11 -11.97 6.65
C GLU A 128 15.37 -12.22 5.35
N PHE A 129 14.09 -11.83 5.27
CA PHE A 129 13.31 -11.91 4.03
C PHE A 129 13.66 -10.76 3.06
N THR A 130 14.94 -10.52 2.79
CA THR A 130 15.46 -9.51 1.85
C THR A 130 15.98 -10.16 0.57
N THR A 131 16.38 -9.33 -0.39
CA THR A 131 17.09 -9.75 -1.61
C THR A 131 18.49 -10.32 -1.34
N GLU A 132 19.06 -10.03 -0.17
CA GLU A 132 20.34 -10.57 0.31
C GLU A 132 20.30 -12.08 0.57
N TYR A 133 19.15 -12.63 1.00
CA TYR A 133 19.00 -14.06 1.32
C TYR A 133 18.24 -14.84 0.24
N VAL A 134 18.24 -14.35 -1.00
CA VAL A 134 17.56 -15.02 -2.14
C VAL A 134 18.21 -16.35 -2.52
N ASP A 135 19.42 -16.62 -2.02
CA ASP A 135 20.03 -17.95 -2.07
C ASP A 135 19.18 -19.06 -1.45
N ASP A 136 18.34 -18.74 -0.45
CA ASP A 136 17.37 -19.69 0.09
C ASP A 136 16.15 -19.76 -0.85
N PRO A 137 15.90 -20.90 -1.51
CA PRO A 137 14.78 -21.04 -2.45
C PRO A 137 13.41 -20.74 -1.82
N LYS A 138 13.26 -20.94 -0.51
CA LYS A 138 12.01 -20.63 0.19
C LYS A 138 11.83 -19.12 0.39
N VAL A 139 12.89 -18.38 0.66
CA VAL A 139 12.87 -16.91 0.74
C VAL A 139 12.56 -16.33 -0.64
N ALA A 140 13.21 -16.84 -1.69
CA ALA A 140 12.94 -16.45 -3.07
C ALA A 140 11.47 -16.69 -3.45
N ALA A 141 10.94 -17.89 -3.18
CA ALA A 141 9.55 -18.24 -3.44
C ALA A 141 8.58 -17.33 -2.68
N TYR A 142 8.85 -17.08 -1.40
CA TYR A 142 8.06 -16.17 -0.56
C TYR A 142 7.98 -14.77 -1.16
N LEU A 143 9.13 -14.21 -1.54
CA LEU A 143 9.20 -12.86 -2.11
C LEU A 143 8.51 -12.80 -3.47
N LEU A 144 8.67 -13.82 -4.34
CA LEU A 144 8.03 -13.85 -5.65
C LEU A 144 6.50 -13.93 -5.56
N ILE A 145 5.97 -14.74 -4.65
CA ILE A 145 4.52 -14.84 -4.42
C ILE A 145 3.96 -13.48 -3.96
N TYR A 146 4.60 -12.89 -2.96
CA TYR A 146 4.25 -11.55 -2.48
C TYR A 146 4.31 -10.48 -3.58
N LEU A 147 5.40 -10.45 -4.35
CA LEU A 147 5.60 -9.47 -5.42
C LEU A 147 4.61 -9.68 -6.57
N PHE A 148 4.21 -10.92 -6.86
CA PHE A 148 3.18 -11.20 -7.85
C PHE A 148 1.83 -10.61 -7.43
N TYR A 149 1.44 -10.77 -6.16
CA TYR A 149 0.22 -10.14 -5.65
C TYR A 149 0.28 -8.61 -5.75
N VAL A 150 1.41 -8.01 -5.33
CA VAL A 150 1.63 -6.55 -5.48
C VAL A 150 1.53 -6.13 -6.95
N LEU A 151 2.17 -6.87 -7.85
CA LEU A 151 2.16 -6.59 -9.28
C LEU A 151 0.73 -6.57 -9.84
N VAL A 152 -0.06 -7.62 -9.58
CA VAL A 152 -1.44 -7.71 -10.08
C VAL A 152 -2.30 -6.59 -9.50
N THR A 153 -2.23 -6.37 -8.19
CA THR A 153 -3.07 -5.36 -7.51
C THR A 153 -2.70 -3.92 -7.92
N CYS A 154 -1.42 -3.61 -8.05
CA CYS A 154 -0.95 -2.33 -8.59
C CYS A 154 -1.37 -2.14 -10.06
N GLY A 155 -1.34 -3.21 -10.87
CA GLY A 155 -1.85 -3.19 -12.24
C GLY A 155 -3.32 -2.79 -12.33
N GLU A 156 -4.17 -3.43 -11.53
CA GLU A 156 -5.58 -3.07 -11.45
C GLU A 156 -5.79 -1.64 -10.95
N LEU A 157 -5.06 -1.22 -9.91
CA LEU A 157 -5.17 0.13 -9.36
C LEU A 157 -4.75 1.19 -10.37
N ALA A 158 -3.65 1.00 -11.10
CA ALA A 158 -3.21 1.90 -12.15
C ALA A 158 -4.30 2.05 -13.23
N PHE A 159 -4.87 0.93 -13.67
CA PHE A 159 -5.97 0.95 -14.64
C PHE A 159 -7.21 1.70 -14.12
N MET A 160 -7.69 1.36 -12.92
CA MET A 160 -8.90 1.97 -12.35
C MET A 160 -8.72 3.45 -12.04
N CYS A 161 -7.60 3.83 -11.42
CA CYS A 161 -7.26 5.22 -11.11
C CYS A 161 -7.08 6.04 -12.39
N GLY A 162 -6.30 5.55 -13.36
CA GLY A 162 -6.06 6.25 -14.63
C GLY A 162 -7.33 6.44 -15.46
N ARG A 163 -8.21 5.43 -15.49
CA ARG A 163 -9.53 5.55 -16.14
C ARG A 163 -10.41 6.58 -15.44
N THR A 164 -10.43 6.58 -14.10
CA THR A 164 -11.28 7.48 -13.30
C THR A 164 -10.77 8.92 -13.34
N ALA A 165 -9.45 9.12 -13.35
CA ALA A 165 -8.83 10.43 -13.55
C ALA A 165 -9.27 11.03 -14.89
N ARG A 166 -9.09 10.29 -16.00
CA ARG A 166 -9.47 10.77 -17.34
C ARG A 166 -10.96 11.16 -17.44
N ARG A 167 -11.86 10.37 -16.84
CA ARG A 167 -13.31 10.66 -16.85
C ARG A 167 -13.68 11.92 -16.06
N ASN A 168 -12.95 12.23 -14.99
CA ASN A 168 -13.29 13.32 -14.09
C ASN A 168 -12.59 14.65 -14.39
N TRP A 169 -11.66 14.67 -15.35
CA TRP A 169 -10.77 15.81 -15.61
C TRP A 169 -11.50 17.15 -15.83
N GLY A 170 -12.62 17.14 -16.55
CA GLY A 170 -13.41 18.35 -16.85
C GLY A 170 -14.52 18.68 -15.83
N ILE A 171 -14.86 17.77 -14.91
CA ILE A 171 -16.01 17.92 -14.00
C ILE A 171 -15.55 18.17 -12.56
N ARG A 172 -14.53 17.44 -12.11
CA ARG A 172 -14.01 17.48 -10.73
C ARG A 172 -12.48 17.46 -10.75
N PRO A 173 -11.83 18.61 -11.07
CA PRO A 173 -10.39 18.66 -11.32
C PRO A 173 -9.57 18.17 -10.11
N TRP A 174 -9.96 18.51 -8.88
CA TRP A 174 -9.29 18.04 -7.66
C TRP A 174 -9.35 16.52 -7.47
N SER A 175 -10.50 15.91 -7.76
CA SER A 175 -10.63 14.45 -7.71
C SER A 175 -9.81 13.78 -8.82
N SER A 176 -9.80 14.39 -10.01
CA SER A 176 -9.02 13.92 -11.15
C SER A 176 -7.52 13.91 -10.87
N VAL A 177 -6.97 15.00 -10.32
CA VAL A 177 -5.56 15.08 -9.90
C VAL A 177 -5.25 14.02 -8.84
N GLY A 178 -6.15 13.84 -7.87
CA GLY A 178 -6.00 12.78 -6.86
C GLY A 178 -5.85 11.39 -7.47
N PHE A 179 -6.77 11.01 -8.37
CA PHE A 179 -6.69 9.72 -9.08
C PHE A 179 -5.48 9.62 -10.01
N ALA A 180 -5.03 10.72 -10.63
CA ALA A 180 -3.84 10.73 -11.46
C ALA A 180 -2.58 10.43 -10.63
N LEU A 181 -2.44 11.07 -9.46
CA LEU A 181 -1.34 10.77 -8.53
C LEU A 181 -1.40 9.34 -8.00
N SER A 182 -2.60 8.84 -7.66
CA SER A 182 -2.77 7.43 -7.27
C SER A 182 -2.42 6.46 -8.42
N CYS A 183 -2.66 6.84 -9.67
CA CYS A 183 -2.24 6.07 -10.84
C CYS A 183 -0.71 6.04 -10.99
N VAL A 184 -0.03 7.17 -10.78
CA VAL A 184 1.43 7.25 -10.78
C VAL A 184 2.02 6.41 -9.66
N SER A 185 1.45 6.49 -8.46
CA SER A 185 1.81 5.63 -7.34
C SER A 185 1.71 4.15 -7.69
N ALA A 186 0.58 3.71 -8.26
CA ALA A 186 0.38 2.32 -8.66
C ALA A 186 1.37 1.89 -9.76
N ALA A 187 1.72 2.77 -10.70
CA ALA A 187 2.75 2.50 -11.70
C ALA A 187 4.16 2.35 -11.09
N LEU A 188 4.48 3.13 -10.05
CA LEU A 188 5.72 2.97 -9.29
C LEU A 188 5.73 1.66 -8.50
N GLY A 189 4.58 1.25 -7.94
CA GLY A 189 4.41 -0.06 -7.30
C GLY A 189 4.62 -1.24 -8.27
N LEU A 190 4.10 -1.13 -9.50
CA LEU A 190 4.41 -2.08 -10.59
C LEU A 190 5.90 -2.12 -10.89
N ALA A 191 6.54 -0.97 -11.05
CA ALA A 191 7.97 -0.87 -11.33
C ALA A 191 8.81 -1.49 -10.21
N TYR A 192 8.43 -1.28 -8.94
CA TYR A 192 9.02 -1.93 -7.78
C TYR A 192 8.90 -3.46 -7.88
N ALA A 193 7.69 -3.96 -8.12
CA ALA A 193 7.44 -5.40 -8.20
C ALA A 193 8.21 -6.06 -9.35
N PHE A 194 8.26 -5.40 -10.51
CA PHE A 194 9.08 -5.84 -11.64
C PHE A 194 10.57 -5.82 -11.31
N SER A 195 11.11 -4.70 -10.83
CA SER A 195 12.53 -4.56 -10.48
C SER A 195 12.97 -5.65 -9.51
N LYS A 196 12.28 -5.80 -8.38
CA LYS A 196 12.65 -6.77 -7.36
C LYS A 196 12.37 -8.21 -7.78
N GLY A 197 11.26 -8.46 -8.48
CA GLY A 197 10.91 -9.80 -8.96
C GLY A 197 11.86 -10.28 -10.04
N SER A 198 12.22 -9.41 -10.98
CA SER A 198 13.21 -9.75 -12.01
C SER A 198 14.60 -9.96 -11.42
N TYR A 199 15.02 -9.20 -10.40
CA TYR A 199 16.27 -9.48 -9.68
C TYR A 199 16.30 -10.93 -9.17
N ILE A 200 15.24 -11.34 -8.46
CA ILE A 200 15.14 -12.69 -7.89
C ILE A 200 15.18 -13.76 -9.01
N ILE A 201 14.46 -13.55 -10.11
CA ILE A 201 14.46 -14.50 -11.24
C ILE A 201 15.86 -14.58 -11.87
N PHE A 202 16.51 -13.46 -12.16
CA PHE A 202 17.85 -13.44 -12.75
C PHE A 202 18.91 -14.00 -11.80
N TYR A 203 18.71 -13.84 -10.49
CA TYR A 203 19.51 -14.50 -9.47
C TYR A 203 19.42 -16.03 -9.59
N THR A 204 18.21 -16.58 -9.73
CA THR A 204 18.03 -18.03 -9.94
C THR A 204 18.54 -18.56 -11.28
N LEU A 205 18.88 -17.67 -12.21
CA LEU A 205 19.47 -17.99 -13.51
C LEU A 205 20.99 -17.73 -13.56
N ASP A 206 21.63 -17.53 -12.40
CA ASP A 206 23.06 -17.24 -12.24
C ASP A 206 23.53 -15.99 -13.02
N ASN A 207 22.63 -15.04 -13.28
CA ASN A 207 22.94 -13.77 -13.95
C ASN A 207 22.32 -12.54 -13.25
N PRO A 208 22.49 -12.35 -11.93
CA PRO A 208 21.97 -11.18 -11.24
C PRO A 208 22.79 -9.93 -11.60
N TRP A 209 22.12 -8.79 -11.66
CA TRP A 209 22.81 -7.50 -11.63
C TRP A 209 23.31 -7.17 -10.21
N PRO A 210 24.10 -6.11 -9.99
CA PRO A 210 24.65 -5.81 -8.66
C PRO A 210 23.56 -5.59 -7.59
N LEU A 211 23.64 -6.31 -6.46
CA LEU A 211 22.71 -6.19 -5.32
C LEU A 211 22.56 -4.74 -4.84
N LYS A 212 23.67 -4.00 -4.77
CA LYS A 212 23.68 -2.58 -4.39
C LYS A 212 22.77 -1.71 -5.27
N ALA A 213 22.61 -2.04 -6.55
CA ALA A 213 21.70 -1.30 -7.43
C ALA A 213 20.23 -1.64 -7.11
N GLU A 214 19.93 -2.91 -6.81
CA GLU A 214 18.58 -3.34 -6.40
C GLU A 214 18.17 -2.71 -5.07
N GLU A 215 19.05 -2.72 -4.07
CA GLU A 215 18.81 -2.17 -2.74
C GLU A 215 18.60 -0.65 -2.74
N VAL A 216 19.03 0.06 -3.78
CA VAL A 216 18.75 1.48 -3.95
C VAL A 216 17.45 1.69 -4.73
N VAL A 217 17.28 0.98 -5.84
CA VAL A 217 16.15 1.18 -6.75
C VAL A 217 14.83 0.75 -6.12
N SER A 218 14.76 -0.45 -5.55
CA SER A 218 13.52 -1.03 -5.05
C SER A 218 12.91 -0.22 -3.87
N PRO A 219 13.68 0.14 -2.82
CA PRO A 219 13.14 0.99 -1.75
C PRO A 219 12.77 2.39 -2.22
N THR A 220 13.52 2.98 -3.16
CA THR A 220 13.21 4.31 -3.71
C THR A 220 11.88 4.29 -4.47
N LEU A 221 11.66 3.28 -5.33
CA LEU A 221 10.40 3.12 -6.06
C LEU A 221 9.22 2.92 -5.11
N SER A 222 9.38 2.06 -4.10
CA SER A 222 8.35 1.81 -3.09
C SER A 222 8.04 3.07 -2.26
N GLY A 223 9.06 3.79 -1.79
CA GLY A 223 8.91 5.03 -1.03
C GLY A 223 8.20 6.12 -1.83
N LEU A 224 8.61 6.34 -3.09
CA LEU A 224 7.92 7.28 -3.97
C LEU A 224 6.46 6.86 -4.22
N ALA A 225 6.20 5.57 -4.44
CA ALA A 225 4.84 5.07 -4.62
C ALA A 225 3.94 5.45 -3.43
N VAL A 226 4.39 5.25 -2.20
CA VAL A 226 3.63 5.62 -0.99
C VAL A 226 3.36 7.12 -0.92
N LEU A 227 4.36 7.97 -1.20
CA LEU A 227 4.22 9.43 -1.17
C LEU A 227 3.20 9.93 -2.20
N PHE A 228 3.28 9.43 -3.44
CA PHE A 228 2.31 9.75 -4.48
C PHE A 228 0.90 9.29 -4.12
N LEU A 229 0.75 8.15 -3.43
CA LEU A 229 -0.56 7.67 -3.01
C LEU A 229 -1.17 8.52 -1.92
N PHE A 230 -0.38 8.85 -0.89
CA PHE A 230 -0.82 9.70 0.20
C PHE A 230 -1.24 11.07 -0.34
N SER A 231 -0.45 11.63 -1.25
CA SER A 231 -0.79 12.87 -1.95
C SER A 231 -2.07 12.72 -2.77
N GLY A 232 -2.19 11.65 -3.56
CA GLY A 232 -3.35 11.38 -4.42
C GLY A 232 -4.66 11.22 -3.66
N LEU A 233 -4.64 10.57 -2.49
CA LEU A 233 -5.83 10.35 -1.67
C LEU A 233 -6.20 11.56 -0.80
N THR A 234 -5.23 12.43 -0.46
CA THR A 234 -5.47 13.63 0.37
C THR A 234 -5.89 14.85 -0.44
N ILE A 235 -5.41 15.03 -1.68
CA ILE A 235 -5.77 16.17 -2.54
C ILE A 235 -7.30 16.34 -2.72
N PRO A 236 -8.09 15.28 -2.99
CA PRO A 236 -9.54 15.41 -3.08
C PRO A 236 -10.20 15.91 -1.78
N MET A 237 -9.60 15.60 -0.63
CA MET A 237 -10.08 16.09 0.67
C MET A 237 -9.83 17.60 0.82
N ILE A 238 -8.64 18.06 0.43
CA ILE A 238 -8.26 19.47 0.47
C ILE A 238 -9.13 20.29 -0.49
N GLY A 239 -9.34 19.78 -1.71
CA GLY A 239 -10.23 20.41 -2.69
C GLY A 239 -11.66 20.59 -2.16
N ALA A 240 -12.24 19.53 -1.59
CA ALA A 240 -13.58 19.58 -0.99
C ALA A 240 -13.66 20.56 0.21
N LEU A 241 -12.62 20.64 1.04
CA LEU A 241 -12.57 21.60 2.15
C LEU A 241 -12.52 23.04 1.63
N ARG A 242 -11.70 23.31 0.61
CA ARG A 242 -11.58 24.64 0.00
C ARG A 242 -12.89 25.10 -0.63
N GLU A 243 -13.60 24.21 -1.32
CA GLU A 243 -14.92 24.50 -1.89
C GLU A 243 -15.95 24.84 -0.79
N ARG A 244 -15.99 24.06 0.31
CA ARG A 244 -16.87 24.35 1.45
C ARG A 244 -16.55 25.70 2.11
N LEU A 245 -15.27 26.03 2.27
CA LEU A 245 -14.86 27.32 2.84
C LEU A 245 -15.25 28.48 1.91
N ARG A 246 -15.13 28.30 0.59
CA ARG A 246 -15.57 29.30 -0.39
C ARG A 246 -17.09 29.52 -0.33
N GLN A 247 -17.87 28.44 -0.23
CA GLN A 247 -19.32 28.52 -0.06
C GLN A 247 -19.72 29.24 1.24
N LYS A 248 -19.06 28.91 2.37
CA LYS A 248 -19.30 29.60 3.65
C LYS A 248 -18.96 31.09 3.59
N LYS A 249 -17.88 31.47 2.91
CA LYS A 249 -17.52 32.88 2.72
C LYS A 249 -18.53 33.62 1.85
N ALA A 250 -19.09 32.97 0.83
CA ALA A 250 -20.15 33.56 0.01
C ALA A 250 -21.43 33.80 0.81
N LEU A 251 -21.83 32.84 1.66
CA LEU A 251 -23.02 32.93 2.51
C LEU A 251 -22.89 33.90 3.70
N ALA A 252 -21.67 34.25 4.10
CA ALA A 252 -21.40 35.19 5.20
C ALA A 252 -21.13 36.63 4.70
N GLY A 253 -21.11 36.84 3.39
CA GLY A 253 -20.94 38.14 2.75
C GLY A 253 -22.23 38.69 2.10
N GLU A 254 -23.35 37.98 2.28
CA GLU A 254 -24.73 38.45 2.04
C GLU A 254 -25.38 38.80 3.38
#